data_AF-A0A7X8LBF6-F1
#
_entry.id   AF-A0A7X8LBF6-F1
#
_cell.length_a   1.000
_cell.length_b   1.000
_cell.length_c   1.000
_cell.angle_alpha   90.00
_cell.angle_beta   90.00
_cell.angle_gamma   90.00
#
_symmetry.space_group_name_H-M   'P 1'
#
loop_
_entity.id
_entity.type
_entity.pdbx_description
1 polymer ?
#
loop_
_entity_poly.entity_id
_entity_poly.type
_entity_poly.pdbx_seq_one_letter_code
_entity_poly.pdbx_strand_id
1 'polypeptide(L)'
;MERFMEVLENQKDKISLLINEQQVEEFTAKVLQRYTELRLQKKEYMSILNEYYFNWGVAIVAIYQILQQYTGIELDQCLDFLYQFTYDITKDIFVDLSFVQMAYYLICNRVFLKQLMLNSIASFDPTHVEDILEEHERDYELEGSMMESGLIQYFRDQGVPELIPLLEKMEHLIDEYADQTFTKKQKSFTLEDFF
;
A
#
# COMPACT_ATOMS: atom_id res chain seq x y z
N MET A 1 4.43 14.33 0.53
CA MET A 1 3.89 14.71 -0.78
C MET A 1 4.84 14.24 -1.86
N GLU A 2 6.14 14.50 -1.71
CA GLU A 2 7.21 14.01 -2.60
C GLU A 2 7.17 12.50 -2.82
N ARG A 3 7.05 11.68 -1.77
CA ARG A 3 6.94 10.21 -1.91
C ARG A 3 5.79 9.76 -2.80
N PHE A 4 4.58 10.29 -2.58
CA PHE A 4 3.42 9.86 -3.35
C PHE A 4 3.55 10.24 -4.84
N MET A 5 4.15 11.40 -5.12
CA MET A 5 4.48 11.81 -6.48
C MET A 5 5.49 10.85 -7.12
N GLU A 6 6.60 10.56 -6.43
CA GLU A 6 7.62 9.61 -6.89
C GLU A 6 7.01 8.23 -7.21
N VAL A 7 6.15 7.72 -6.32
CA VAL A 7 5.47 6.44 -6.50
C VAL A 7 4.57 6.45 -7.75
N LEU A 8 3.80 7.52 -7.98
CA LEU A 8 2.98 7.65 -9.19
C LEU A 8 3.85 7.76 -10.44
N GLU A 9 4.97 8.47 -10.37
CA GLU A 9 5.92 8.61 -11.48
C GLU A 9 6.58 7.28 -11.85
N ASN A 10 6.95 6.48 -10.85
CA ASN A 10 7.54 5.16 -11.06
C ASN A 10 6.53 4.13 -11.61
N GLN A 11 5.23 4.40 -11.51
CA GLN A 11 4.16 3.52 -12.00
C GLN A 11 3.49 4.05 -13.28
N LYS A 12 4.08 5.05 -13.96
CA LYS A 12 3.54 5.64 -15.21
C LYS A 12 3.19 4.60 -16.27
N ASP A 13 4.02 3.58 -16.46
CA ASP A 13 3.79 2.52 -17.44
C ASP A 13 2.53 1.69 -17.13
N LYS A 14 2.22 1.45 -15.86
CA LYS A 14 0.99 0.72 -15.49
C LYS A 14 -0.23 1.62 -15.58
N ILE A 15 -0.08 2.88 -15.22
CA ILE A 15 -1.14 3.88 -15.36
C ILE A 15 -1.49 4.03 -16.84
N SER A 16 -0.50 4.10 -17.74
CA SER A 16 -0.72 4.27 -19.19
C SER A 16 -1.49 3.11 -19.82
N LEU A 17 -1.30 1.88 -19.32
CA LEU A 17 -2.09 0.71 -19.73
C LEU A 17 -3.58 0.84 -19.38
N LEU A 18 -3.92 1.61 -18.35
CA LEU A 18 -5.30 1.78 -17.87
C LEU A 18 -6.01 2.99 -18.49
N ILE A 19 -5.29 4.10 -18.67
CA ILE A 19 -5.91 5.39 -19.07
C ILE A 19 -5.28 6.06 -20.31
N ASN A 20 -4.43 5.35 -21.06
CA ASN A 20 -3.64 5.86 -22.19
C ASN A 20 -2.48 6.80 -21.77
N GLU A 21 -1.32 6.63 -22.40
CA GLU A 21 -0.07 7.36 -22.15
C GLU A 21 -0.24 8.88 -22.19
N GLN A 22 -1.04 9.39 -23.13
CA GLN A 22 -1.27 10.83 -23.31
C GLN A 22 -1.98 11.50 -22.13
N GLN A 23 -2.64 10.71 -21.27
CA GLN A 23 -3.44 11.23 -20.15
C GLN A 23 -2.76 11.03 -18.78
N VAL A 24 -1.59 10.39 -18.74
CA VAL A 24 -0.89 10.02 -17.49
C VAL A 24 -0.46 11.24 -16.67
N GLU A 25 0.07 12.28 -17.32
CA GLU A 25 0.49 13.50 -16.62
C GLU A 25 -0.70 14.24 -16.00
N GLU A 26 -1.79 14.39 -16.76
CA GLU A 26 -3.03 15.01 -16.27
C GLU A 26 -3.63 14.21 -15.11
N PHE A 27 -3.66 12.89 -15.23
CA PHE A 27 -4.09 11.98 -14.17
C PHE A 27 -3.28 12.17 -12.90
N THR A 28 -1.95 12.12 -13.02
CA THR A 28 -1.03 12.24 -11.87
C THR A 28 -1.24 13.57 -11.15
N ALA A 29 -1.36 14.67 -11.90
CA ALA A 29 -1.63 15.99 -11.31
C ALA A 29 -2.98 16.03 -10.57
N LYS A 30 -4.04 15.48 -11.16
CA LYS A 30 -5.37 15.41 -10.52
C LYS A 30 -5.36 14.53 -9.26
N VAL A 31 -4.68 13.40 -9.29
CA VAL A 31 -4.54 12.50 -8.13
C VAL A 31 -3.81 13.21 -6.99
N LEU A 32 -2.70 13.91 -7.28
CA LEU A 32 -1.95 14.66 -6.26
C LEU A 32 -2.76 15.79 -5.64
N GLN A 33 -3.51 16.53 -6.47
CA GLN A 33 -4.43 17.54 -5.97
C GLN A 33 -5.47 16.91 -5.05
N ARG A 34 -6.12 15.83 -5.49
CA ARG A 34 -7.18 15.16 -4.73
C ARG A 34 -6.67 14.57 -3.42
N TYR A 35 -5.50 13.95 -3.44
CA TYR A 35 -4.82 13.45 -2.25
C TYR A 35 -4.57 14.57 -1.24
N THR A 36 -4.12 15.74 -1.70
CA THR A 36 -3.88 16.90 -0.83
C THR A 36 -5.17 17.37 -0.17
N GLU A 37 -6.27 17.46 -0.93
CA GLU A 37 -7.59 17.84 -0.40
C GLU A 37 -8.08 16.86 0.67
N LEU A 38 -8.02 15.56 0.39
CA LEU A 38 -8.47 14.51 1.31
C LEU A 38 -7.62 14.46 2.59
N ARG A 39 -6.30 14.67 2.48
CA ARG A 39 -5.39 14.64 3.64
C ARG A 39 -5.68 15.75 4.66
N LEU A 40 -6.25 16.88 4.22
CA LEU A 40 -6.66 17.97 5.12
C LEU A 40 -7.76 17.55 6.10
N GLN A 41 -8.49 16.49 5.80
CA GLN A 41 -9.55 15.93 6.65
C GLN A 41 -9.02 15.02 7.76
N LYS A 42 -7.70 14.82 7.89
CA LYS A 42 -7.10 13.86 8.89
C LYS A 42 -7.71 13.99 10.28
N LYS A 43 -7.91 15.22 10.76
CA LYS A 43 -8.45 15.49 12.12
C LYS A 43 -9.84 14.91 12.35
N GLU A 44 -10.65 14.76 11.30
CA GLU A 44 -12.02 14.25 11.39
C GLU A 44 -12.05 12.74 11.65
N TYR A 45 -11.01 12.01 11.21
CA TYR A 45 -10.96 10.54 11.24
C TYR A 45 -10.03 9.98 12.33
N MET A 46 -9.24 10.80 13.00
CA MET A 46 -8.28 10.39 14.04
C MET A 46 -8.89 9.58 15.21
N SER A 47 -10.19 9.69 15.45
CA SER A 47 -10.88 8.95 16.52
C SER A 47 -11.30 7.53 16.15
N ILE A 48 -11.31 7.19 14.85
CA ILE A 48 -11.82 5.90 14.35
C ILE A 48 -10.84 5.17 13.43
N LEU A 49 -9.82 5.87 12.94
CA LEU A 49 -8.88 5.37 11.94
C LEU A 49 -7.47 5.77 12.34
N ASN A 50 -6.61 4.78 12.56
CA ASN A 50 -5.20 5.04 12.86
C ASN A 50 -4.51 5.69 11.64
N GLU A 51 -3.35 6.29 11.88
CA GLU A 51 -2.72 7.09 10.83
C GLU A 51 -2.18 6.28 9.65
N TYR A 52 -1.78 5.03 9.87
CA TYR A 52 -1.27 4.15 8.81
C TYR A 52 -2.37 3.79 7.83
N TYR A 53 -3.51 3.34 8.34
CA TYR A 53 -4.68 3.06 7.52
C TYR A 53 -5.21 4.34 6.87
N PHE A 54 -5.20 5.49 7.57
CA PHE A 54 -5.58 6.76 6.97
C PHE A 54 -4.68 7.15 5.79
N ASN A 55 -3.35 7.08 5.96
CA ASN A 55 -2.39 7.42 4.91
C ASN A 55 -2.60 6.57 3.65
N TRP A 56 -2.78 5.26 3.83
CA TRP A 56 -3.07 4.35 2.73
C TRP A 56 -4.42 4.65 2.09
N GLY A 57 -5.48 4.72 2.90
CA GLY A 57 -6.85 4.95 2.44
C GLY A 57 -7.00 6.23 1.64
N VAL A 58 -6.39 7.34 2.08
CA VAL A 58 -6.41 8.61 1.36
C VAL A 58 -5.77 8.50 -0.03
N ALA A 59 -4.64 7.80 -0.15
CA ALA A 59 -3.97 7.60 -1.44
C ALA A 59 -4.83 6.76 -2.40
N ILE A 60 -5.39 5.65 -1.91
CA ILE A 60 -6.24 4.76 -2.71
C ILE A 60 -7.52 5.47 -3.15
N VAL A 61 -8.20 6.18 -2.24
CA VAL A 61 -9.41 6.95 -2.57
C VAL A 61 -9.10 8.03 -3.61
N ALA A 62 -7.97 8.74 -3.47
CA ALA A 62 -7.58 9.76 -4.44
C ALA A 62 -7.37 9.18 -5.84
N ILE A 63 -6.62 8.08 -5.96
CA ILE A 63 -6.40 7.39 -7.25
C ILE A 63 -7.74 6.95 -7.84
N TYR A 64 -8.55 6.27 -7.04
CA TYR A 64 -9.81 5.69 -7.47
C TYR A 64 -10.81 6.74 -7.98
N GLN A 65 -11.00 7.84 -7.24
CA GLN A 65 -11.93 8.92 -7.62
C GLN A 65 -11.51 9.61 -8.93
N ILE A 66 -10.22 9.65 -9.25
CA ILE A 66 -9.77 10.17 -10.55
C ILE A 66 -9.95 9.13 -11.65
N LEU A 67 -9.70 7.84 -11.39
CA LEU A 67 -9.95 6.77 -12.36
C LEU A 67 -11.43 6.71 -12.79
N GLN A 68 -12.36 6.94 -11.87
CA GLN A 68 -13.81 6.99 -12.17
C GLN A 68 -14.21 8.07 -13.18
N GLN A 69 -13.36 9.08 -13.42
CA GLN A 69 -13.61 10.13 -14.41
C GLN A 69 -13.34 9.67 -15.85
N TYR A 70 -12.63 8.55 -16.03
CA TYR A 70 -12.30 8.00 -17.33
C TYR A 70 -13.38 7.01 -17.77
N THR A 71 -13.94 7.24 -18.95
CA THR A 71 -14.98 6.38 -19.52
C THR A 71 -14.40 5.04 -19.96
N GLY A 72 -15.06 3.94 -19.60
CA GLY A 72 -14.74 2.60 -20.09
C GLY A 72 -13.80 1.78 -19.19
N ILE A 73 -13.44 2.27 -18.01
CA ILE A 73 -12.73 1.48 -17.00
C ILE A 73 -13.75 0.79 -16.10
N GLU A 74 -13.70 -0.53 -16.06
CA GLU A 74 -14.59 -1.33 -15.22
C GLU A 74 -14.11 -1.33 -13.75
N LEU A 75 -15.04 -1.53 -12.81
CA LEU A 75 -14.73 -1.59 -11.39
C LEU A 75 -13.63 -2.61 -11.06
N ASP A 76 -13.73 -3.82 -11.62
CA ASP A 76 -12.77 -4.88 -11.37
C ASP A 76 -11.36 -4.51 -11.84
N GLN A 77 -11.25 -3.80 -12.97
CA GLN A 77 -9.97 -3.29 -13.47
C GLN A 77 -9.37 -2.25 -12.52
N CYS A 78 -10.19 -1.36 -11.96
CA CYS A 78 -9.74 -0.40 -10.95
C CYS A 78 -9.26 -1.10 -9.68
N LEU A 79 -10.02 -2.07 -9.16
CA LEU A 79 -9.66 -2.80 -7.93
C LEU A 79 -8.37 -3.60 -8.12
N ASP A 80 -8.23 -4.28 -9.26
CA ASP A 80 -7.02 -5.02 -9.58
C ASP A 80 -5.82 -4.09 -9.79
N PHE A 81 -6.01 -2.93 -10.44
CA PHE A 81 -4.95 -1.92 -10.55
C PHE A 81 -4.50 -1.42 -9.18
N LEU A 82 -5.42 -1.05 -8.28
CA LEU A 82 -5.08 -0.54 -6.94
C LEU A 82 -4.38 -1.60 -6.08
N TYR A 83 -4.80 -2.85 -6.20
CA TYR A 83 -4.12 -3.98 -5.57
C TYR A 83 -2.69 -4.13 -6.08
N GLN A 84 -2.51 -4.23 -7.41
CA GLN A 84 -1.18 -4.39 -8.02
C GLN A 84 -0.27 -3.19 -7.72
N PHE A 85 -0.83 -1.97 -7.77
CA PHE A 85 -0.12 -0.75 -7.41
C PHE A 85 0.41 -0.82 -5.98
N THR A 86 -0.40 -1.26 -5.01
CA THR A 86 0.06 -1.41 -3.63
C THR A 86 1.05 -2.57 -3.48
N TYR A 87 0.79 -3.70 -4.14
CA TYR A 87 1.64 -4.89 -4.14
C TYR A 87 3.05 -4.57 -4.60
N ASP A 88 3.21 -3.92 -5.75
CA ASP A 88 4.52 -3.68 -6.34
C ASP A 88 5.35 -2.69 -5.52
N ILE A 89 4.74 -1.62 -5.01
CA ILE A 89 5.45 -0.66 -4.16
C ILE A 89 5.84 -1.27 -2.82
N THR A 90 4.98 -2.12 -2.24
CA THR A 90 5.29 -2.86 -1.01
C THR A 90 6.41 -3.88 -1.26
N LYS A 91 6.35 -4.59 -2.39
CA LYS A 91 7.32 -5.60 -2.81
C LYS A 91 8.71 -4.99 -2.93
N ASP A 92 8.83 -3.81 -3.53
CA ASP A 92 10.12 -3.14 -3.68
C ASP A 92 10.76 -2.85 -2.31
N ILE A 93 9.98 -2.35 -1.35
CA ILE A 93 10.43 -2.13 0.04
C ILE A 93 10.86 -3.44 0.70
N PHE A 94 10.09 -4.51 0.48
CA PHE A 94 10.37 -5.81 1.07
C PHE A 94 11.59 -6.49 0.46
N VAL A 95 11.95 -6.19 -0.80
CA VAL A 95 13.20 -6.65 -1.43
C VAL A 95 14.43 -6.01 -0.79
N ASP A 96 14.31 -4.77 -0.31
CA ASP A 96 15.39 -4.08 0.40
C ASP A 96 15.66 -4.69 1.79
N LEU A 97 14.69 -5.40 2.38
CA LEU A 97 14.91 -6.20 3.59
C LEU A 97 15.73 -7.45 3.25
N SER A 98 16.77 -7.72 4.05
CA SER A 98 17.49 -8.99 3.96
C SER A 98 16.56 -10.17 4.26
N PHE A 99 16.91 -11.36 3.74
CA PHE A 99 16.13 -12.58 3.98
C PHE A 99 15.94 -12.86 5.47
N VAL A 100 16.97 -12.61 6.29
CA VAL A 100 16.92 -12.81 7.75
C VAL A 100 15.98 -11.81 8.42
N GLN A 101 16.06 -10.53 8.05
CA GLN A 101 15.15 -9.49 8.56
C GLN A 101 13.70 -9.84 8.26
N MET A 102 13.40 -10.17 7.00
CA MET A 102 12.03 -10.50 6.62
C MET A 102 11.52 -11.80 7.28
N ALA A 103 12.37 -12.82 7.44
CA ALA A 103 12.01 -14.03 8.20
C ALA A 103 11.69 -13.70 9.68
N TYR A 104 12.52 -12.85 10.29
CA TYR A 104 12.30 -12.38 11.66
C TYR A 104 10.97 -11.65 11.79
N TYR A 105 10.66 -10.70 10.90
CA TYR A 105 9.40 -9.95 11.00
C TYR A 105 8.17 -10.82 10.75
N LEU A 106 8.21 -11.76 9.81
CA LEU A 106 7.10 -12.69 9.60
C LEU A 106 6.76 -13.52 10.84
N ILE A 107 7.76 -13.88 11.64
CA ILE A 107 7.60 -14.71 12.84
C ILE A 107 7.30 -13.86 14.08
N CYS A 108 8.04 -12.77 14.26
CA CYS A 108 8.14 -12.04 15.52
C CYS A 108 7.40 -10.70 15.52
N ASN A 109 7.18 -10.06 14.36
CA ASN A 109 6.59 -8.73 14.28
C ASN A 109 5.96 -8.44 12.91
N ARG A 110 4.85 -9.14 12.62
CA ARG A 110 4.09 -8.98 11.36
C ARG A 110 3.40 -7.62 11.26
N VAL A 111 3.08 -7.02 12.40
CA VAL A 111 2.54 -5.65 12.51
C VAL A 111 3.44 -4.65 11.80
N PHE A 112 4.75 -4.76 11.99
CA PHE A 112 5.72 -3.90 11.32
C PHE A 112 5.64 -4.02 9.80
N LEU A 113 5.52 -5.24 9.26
CA LEU A 113 5.35 -5.44 7.81
C LEU A 113 4.05 -4.82 7.29
N LYS A 114 2.97 -4.85 8.09
CA LYS A 114 1.70 -4.19 7.76
C LYS A 114 1.85 -2.67 7.77
N GLN A 115 2.58 -2.11 8.72
CA GLN A 115 2.91 -0.68 8.77
C GLN A 115 3.67 -0.24 7.51
N LEU A 116 4.71 -1.00 7.13
CA LEU A 116 5.49 -0.75 5.91
C LEU A 116 4.58 -0.79 4.67
N MET A 117 3.76 -1.83 4.54
CA MET A 117 2.80 -1.98 3.45
C MET A 117 1.84 -0.79 3.34
N LEU A 118 1.24 -0.35 4.45
CA LEU A 118 0.27 0.75 4.47
C LEU A 118 0.91 2.10 4.13
N ASN A 119 2.13 2.34 4.61
CA ASN A 119 2.83 3.60 4.33
C ASN A 119 3.53 3.63 2.98
N SER A 120 3.75 2.48 2.35
CA SER A 120 4.57 2.27 1.15
C SER A 120 4.31 3.31 0.04
N ILE A 121 3.04 3.64 -0.18
CA ILE A 121 2.57 4.52 -1.26
C ILE A 121 2.88 6.01 -0.98
N ALA A 122 2.69 6.48 0.25
CA ALA A 122 2.52 7.92 0.47
C ALA A 122 3.36 8.52 1.61
N SER A 123 3.83 7.70 2.54
CA SER A 123 4.45 8.18 3.78
C SER A 123 5.73 7.44 4.18
N PHE A 124 6.10 6.38 3.46
CA PHE A 124 7.32 5.63 3.72
C PHE A 124 8.57 6.32 3.16
N ASP A 125 9.63 6.37 3.95
CA ASP A 125 10.97 6.78 3.53
C ASP A 125 11.90 5.56 3.52
N PRO A 126 12.33 5.07 2.34
CA PRO A 126 13.19 3.91 2.21
C PRO A 126 14.64 4.15 2.69
N THR A 127 15.06 5.40 2.91
CA THR A 127 16.44 5.68 3.33
C THR A 127 16.70 5.45 4.82
N HIS A 128 15.63 5.35 5.62
CA HIS A 128 15.69 5.19 7.08
C HIS A 128 14.96 3.93 7.56
N VAL A 129 14.89 2.88 6.72
CA VAL A 129 14.19 1.63 7.10
C VAL A 129 14.73 1.11 8.43
N GLU A 130 16.06 1.08 8.60
CA GLU A 130 16.74 0.57 9.79
C GLU A 130 16.37 1.34 11.07
N ASP A 131 16.18 2.65 11.00
CA ASP A 131 15.75 3.47 12.15
C ASP A 131 14.30 3.16 12.55
N ILE A 132 13.44 2.88 11.56
CA ILE A 132 12.04 2.46 11.78
C ILE A 132 11.98 1.05 12.41
N LEU A 133 12.97 0.18 12.13
CA LEU A 133 13.06 -1.17 12.71
C LEU A 133 13.33 -1.15 14.23
N GLU A 134 14.03 -0.12 14.75
CA GLU A 134 14.42 -0.02 16.16
C GLU A 134 13.32 0.58 17.05
N GLU A 135 12.46 1.46 16.53
CA GLU A 135 11.52 2.26 17.35
C GLU A 135 10.12 1.65 17.55
N HIS A 136 9.68 0.68 16.75
CA HIS A 136 8.27 0.23 16.75
C HIS A 136 8.06 -1.17 17.32
N GLU A 137 8.04 -1.25 18.66
CA GLU A 137 7.42 -2.35 19.39
C GLU A 137 5.94 -2.02 19.69
N ARG A 138 5.04 -2.82 19.11
CA ARG A 138 3.63 -3.04 19.50
C ARG A 138 2.63 -1.90 19.24
N ASP A 139 2.34 -1.66 17.97
CA ASP A 139 1.08 -1.00 17.60
C ASP A 139 -0.05 -2.05 17.47
N TYR A 140 -0.72 -2.35 18.58
CA TYR A 140 -1.74 -3.41 18.67
C TYR A 140 -2.95 -3.18 17.73
N GLU A 141 -3.18 -1.94 17.28
CA GLU A 141 -4.28 -1.63 16.34
C GLU A 141 -4.04 -2.20 14.94
N LEU A 142 -2.78 -2.46 14.59
CA LEU A 142 -2.40 -3.08 13.32
C LEU A 142 -2.45 -4.61 13.36
N GLU A 143 -2.66 -5.23 14.53
CA GLU A 143 -2.86 -6.68 14.65
C GLU A 143 -4.23 -7.11 14.08
N GLY A 144 -5.21 -6.21 14.09
CA GLY A 144 -6.57 -6.46 13.61
C GLY A 144 -6.70 -6.46 12.08
N SER A 145 -7.87 -6.89 11.60
CA SER A 145 -8.19 -6.88 10.17
C SER A 145 -8.37 -5.46 9.63
N MET A 146 -7.98 -5.22 8.37
CA MET A 146 -8.28 -4.00 7.63
C MET A 146 -9.80 -3.71 7.54
N MET A 147 -10.62 -4.75 7.60
CA MET A 147 -12.08 -4.59 7.62
C MET A 147 -12.60 -4.00 8.94
N GLU A 148 -11.82 -4.11 10.02
CA GLU A 148 -12.18 -3.64 11.37
C GLU A 148 -11.51 -2.29 11.71
N SER A 149 -10.66 -1.77 10.83
CA SER A 149 -9.77 -0.63 11.13
C SER A 149 -10.36 0.77 10.93
N GLY A 150 -11.66 0.89 10.66
CA GLY A 150 -12.32 2.16 10.35
C GLY A 150 -12.28 2.56 8.86
N LEU A 151 -11.50 1.85 8.03
CA LEU A 151 -11.41 2.10 6.57
C LEU A 151 -12.77 1.98 5.85
N ILE A 152 -13.61 1.04 6.25
CA ILE A 152 -14.95 0.87 5.68
C ILE A 152 -15.79 2.15 5.86
N GLN A 153 -15.74 2.73 7.06
CA GLN A 153 -16.48 3.95 7.35
C GLN A 153 -15.91 5.11 6.54
N TYR A 154 -14.58 5.25 6.50
CA TYR A 154 -13.90 6.23 5.67
C TYR A 154 -14.32 6.13 4.19
N PHE A 155 -14.31 4.94 3.59
CA PHE A 155 -14.72 4.75 2.18
C PHE A 155 -16.18 5.13 1.92
N ARG A 156 -17.08 4.83 2.87
CA ARG A 156 -18.49 5.24 2.78
C ARG A 156 -18.64 6.75 2.82
N ASP A 157 -17.93 7.42 3.74
CA ASP A 157 -17.99 8.88 3.90
C ASP A 157 -17.37 9.61 2.70
N GLN A 158 -16.38 9.00 2.04
CA GLN A 158 -15.81 9.49 0.79
C GLN A 158 -16.62 9.14 -0.47
N GLY A 159 -17.75 8.43 -0.32
CA GLY A 159 -18.64 8.07 -1.42
C GLY A 159 -18.10 6.98 -2.35
N VAL A 160 -17.20 6.12 -1.87
CA VAL A 160 -16.54 5.04 -2.63
C VAL A 160 -16.63 3.67 -1.93
N PRO A 161 -17.82 3.23 -1.48
CA PRO A 161 -17.99 1.94 -0.79
C PRO A 161 -17.54 0.72 -1.61
N GLU A 162 -17.47 0.84 -2.93
CA GLU A 162 -17.00 -0.18 -3.86
C GLU A 162 -15.51 -0.52 -3.71
N LEU A 163 -14.76 0.24 -2.92
CA LEU A 163 -13.39 -0.11 -2.51
C LEU A 163 -13.32 -1.12 -1.36
N ILE A 164 -14.43 -1.41 -0.65
CA ILE A 164 -14.43 -2.35 0.48
C ILE A 164 -13.85 -3.74 0.11
N PRO A 165 -14.18 -4.35 -1.05
CA PRO A 165 -13.59 -5.63 -1.45
C PRO A 165 -12.07 -5.62 -1.59
N LEU A 166 -11.45 -4.45 -1.81
CA LEU A 166 -9.99 -4.33 -1.87
C LEU A 166 -9.35 -4.65 -0.50
N LEU A 167 -10.01 -4.30 0.61
CA LEU A 167 -9.47 -4.50 1.95
C LEU A 167 -9.19 -5.98 2.25
N GLU A 168 -10.07 -6.87 1.80
CA GLU A 168 -9.91 -8.32 1.96
C GLU A 168 -8.71 -8.84 1.16
N LYS A 169 -8.56 -8.40 -0.11
CA LYS A 169 -7.39 -8.75 -0.93
C LYS A 169 -6.09 -8.24 -0.30
N MET A 170 -6.10 -7.04 0.26
CA MET A 170 -4.93 -6.40 0.86
C MET A 170 -4.45 -7.09 2.14
N GLU A 171 -5.33 -7.75 2.90
CA GLU A 171 -4.97 -8.48 4.12
C GLU A 171 -4.00 -9.64 3.84
N HIS A 172 -4.07 -10.22 2.64
CA HIS A 172 -3.25 -11.36 2.23
C HIS A 172 -1.94 -10.99 1.52
N LEU A 173 -1.70 -9.70 1.26
CA LEU A 173 -0.55 -9.23 0.47
C LEU A 173 0.79 -9.72 1.02
N ILE A 174 0.98 -9.62 2.34
CA ILE A 174 2.23 -10.03 3.01
C ILE A 174 2.45 -11.55 2.85
N ASP A 175 1.40 -12.35 2.96
CA ASP A 175 1.48 -13.80 2.76
C ASP A 175 1.79 -14.15 1.31
N GLU A 176 1.12 -13.51 0.35
CA GLU A 176 1.37 -13.70 -1.07
C GLU A 176 2.83 -13.38 -1.44
N TYR A 177 3.36 -12.27 -0.93
CA TYR A 177 4.78 -11.93 -1.12
C TYR A 177 5.70 -12.98 -0.48
N ALA A 178 5.39 -13.41 0.76
CA ALA A 178 6.17 -14.40 1.47
C ALA A 178 6.23 -15.72 0.69
N ASP A 179 5.09 -16.24 0.23
CA ASP A 179 5.03 -17.47 -0.55
C ASP A 179 5.79 -17.35 -1.88
N GLN A 180 5.66 -16.22 -2.59
CA GLN A 180 6.36 -16.04 -3.85
C GLN A 180 7.88 -15.90 -3.70
N THR A 181 8.35 -15.31 -2.59
CA THR A 181 9.77 -14.94 -2.41
C THR A 181 10.52 -15.87 -1.48
N PHE A 182 9.96 -16.23 -0.31
CA PHE A 182 10.57 -17.18 0.62
C PHE A 182 10.57 -18.58 0.07
N THR A 183 9.46 -19.09 -0.47
CA THR A 183 9.42 -20.46 -0.97
C THR A 183 10.35 -20.65 -2.18
N LYS A 184 10.61 -19.59 -2.95
CA LYS A 184 11.62 -19.61 -4.03
C LYS A 184 13.05 -19.53 -3.49
N LYS A 185 13.35 -18.61 -2.55
CA LYS A 185 14.69 -18.48 -1.94
C LYS A 185 15.07 -19.67 -1.05
N GLN A 186 14.15 -20.22 -0.26
CA GLN A 186 14.35 -21.42 0.55
C GLN A 186 14.73 -22.64 -0.31
N LYS A 187 14.17 -22.75 -1.53
CA LYS A 187 14.54 -23.80 -2.49
C LYS A 187 15.90 -23.58 -3.15
N SER A 188 16.45 -22.36 -3.14
CA SER A 188 17.77 -22.05 -3.70
C SER A 188 18.90 -22.16 -2.69
N PHE A 189 18.62 -22.16 -1.39
CA PHE A 189 19.64 -22.40 -0.37
C PHE A 189 19.97 -23.89 -0.30
N THR A 190 21.25 -24.20 -0.43
CA THR A 190 21.79 -25.54 -0.20
C THR A 190 22.35 -25.62 1.22
N LEU A 191 22.56 -26.84 1.74
CA LEU A 191 23.20 -27.04 3.06
C LEU A 191 24.59 -26.40 3.13
N GLU A 192 25.26 -26.21 2.00
CA GLU A 192 26.60 -25.64 1.90
C GLU A 192 26.62 -24.11 2.14
N ASP A 193 25.49 -23.42 2.00
CA ASP A 193 25.39 -21.97 2.22
C ASP A 193 25.30 -21.58 3.71
N PHE A 194 25.26 -22.56 4.61
CA PHE A 194 25.14 -22.39 6.06
C PHE A 194 26.39 -22.82 6.84
N PHE A 195 27.49 -23.19 6.16
CA PHE A 195 28.76 -23.61 6.77
C PHE A 195 29.94 -22.72 6.37
#